data_AF-A0A838VRG9-F1
#
_entry.id   AF-A0A838VRG9-F1
#
_cell.length_a   1.000
_cell.length_b   1.000
_cell.length_c   1.000
_cell.angle_alpha   90.00
_cell.angle_beta   90.00
_cell.angle_gamma   90.00
#
_symmetry.space_group_name_H-M   'P 1'
#
loop_
_entity.id
_entity.type
_entity.pdbx_description
1 polymer ?
#
loop_
_entity_poly.entity_id
_entity_poly.type
_entity_poly.pdbx_seq_one_letter_code
_entity_poly.pdbx_strand_id
1 'polypeptide(L)'
;MPYDVTMCPGKNCPIKQDCYRFTSEILSRQDFFGEIPDNFTTNSCKHFINNHPPEDRIRLKADEIWQQMNYPNGNSVEHWLQAEKELMEHKRKNICT
;
A
#
# COMPACT_ATOMS: atom_id res chain seq x y z
N MET A 1 16.40 -0.91 6.66
CA MET A 1 15.39 -1.65 5.89
C MET A 1 15.13 -2.96 6.63
N PRO A 2 13.88 -3.36 6.93
CA PRO A 2 13.64 -4.59 7.66
C PRO A 2 13.77 -5.75 6.66
N TYR A 3 14.99 -6.26 6.52
CA TYR A 3 15.29 -7.43 5.69
C TYR A 3 14.70 -8.74 6.26
N ASP A 4 14.05 -8.66 7.43
CA ASP A 4 13.46 -9.78 8.14
C ASP A 4 11.92 -9.70 8.13
N VAL A 5 11.34 -9.61 6.92
CA VAL A 5 9.89 -9.73 6.74
C VAL A 5 9.57 -10.94 5.87
N THR A 6 8.87 -11.90 6.45
CA THR A 6 8.33 -13.05 5.69
C THR A 6 7.26 -12.56 4.72
N MET A 7 7.43 -12.86 3.45
CA MET A 7 6.56 -12.42 2.36
C MET A 7 5.27 -13.23 2.31
N CYS A 8 4.17 -12.56 1.94
CA CYS A 8 2.86 -13.18 1.78
C CYS A 8 2.60 -13.50 0.29
N PRO A 9 2.23 -14.74 -0.07
CA PRO A 9 1.92 -15.09 -1.45
C PRO A 9 0.59 -14.48 -1.95
N GLY A 10 -0.26 -13.95 -1.06
CA GLY A 10 -1.48 -13.22 -1.41
C GLY A 10 -2.56 -14.03 -2.13
N LYS A 11 -2.49 -15.37 -2.10
CA LYS A 11 -3.49 -16.26 -2.72
C LYS A 11 -4.84 -16.06 -2.02
N ASN A 12 -5.88 -15.69 -2.78
CA ASN A 12 -7.26 -15.48 -2.32
C ASN A 12 -7.46 -14.44 -1.18
N CYS A 13 -6.53 -13.51 -0.96
CA CYS A 13 -6.66 -12.47 0.06
C CYS A 13 -7.21 -11.16 -0.56
N PRO A 14 -8.37 -10.64 -0.11
CA PRO A 14 -8.98 -9.43 -0.67
C PRO A 14 -8.20 -8.15 -0.30
N ILE A 15 -7.57 -8.12 0.88
CA ILE A 15 -6.85 -6.96 1.42
C ILE A 15 -5.35 -6.95 1.09
N LYS A 16 -4.91 -7.80 0.16
CA LYS A 16 -3.47 -7.97 -0.13
C LYS A 16 -2.79 -6.70 -0.63
N GLN A 17 -3.51 -5.83 -1.34
CA GLN A 17 -2.95 -4.58 -1.88
C GLN A 17 -2.54 -3.58 -0.78
N ASP A 18 -3.14 -3.71 0.40
CA ASP A 18 -2.85 -2.86 1.56
C ASP A 18 -1.87 -3.52 2.54
N CYS A 19 -1.42 -4.74 2.26
CA CYS A 19 -0.52 -5.49 3.14
C CYS A 19 0.93 -5.36 2.71
N TYR A 20 1.78 -4.84 3.61
CA TYR A 20 3.21 -4.64 3.35
C TYR A 20 3.88 -5.95 2.92
N ARG A 21 3.58 -7.07 3.59
CA ARG A 21 4.13 -8.40 3.27
C ARG A 21 3.85 -8.90 1.86
N PHE A 22 2.79 -8.40 1.21
CA PHE A 22 2.47 -8.73 -0.19
C PHE A 22 3.08 -7.70 -1.15
N THR A 23 3.01 -6.41 -0.79
CA THR A 23 3.48 -5.31 -1.65
C THR A 23 4.97 -5.01 -1.57
N SER A 24 5.69 -5.58 -0.61
CA SER A 24 7.14 -5.44 -0.48
C SER A 24 7.85 -5.99 -1.71
N GLU A 25 8.98 -5.37 -2.05
CA GLU A 25 9.83 -5.86 -3.12
C GLU A 25 10.62 -7.10 -2.67
N ILE A 26 10.71 -8.08 -3.57
CA ILE A 26 11.47 -9.31 -3.35
C ILE A 26 12.93 -9.03 -3.71
N LEU A 27 13.70 -8.59 -2.72
CA LEU A 27 15.13 -8.33 -2.83
C LEU A 27 15.90 -9.58 -2.38
N SER A 28 16.46 -10.31 -3.34
CA SER A 28 17.31 -11.50 -3.12
C SER A 28 16.62 -12.60 -2.30
N ARG A 29 17.35 -13.26 -1.39
CA ARG A 29 16.85 -14.37 -0.56
C ARG A 29 15.90 -13.84 0.53
N GLN A 30 14.60 -13.84 0.24
CA GLN A 30 13.54 -13.60 1.21
C GLN A 30 12.72 -14.88 1.41
N ASP A 31 12.27 -15.10 2.65
CA ASP A 31 11.41 -16.22 2.98
C ASP A 31 9.95 -15.88 2.70
N PHE A 32 9.19 -16.87 2.21
CA PHE A 32 7.76 -16.77 1.99
C PHE A 32 7.04 -17.66 3.01
N PHE A 33 5.83 -17.25 3.41
CA PHE A 33 4.97 -18.16 4.15
C PHE A 33 4.66 -19.39 3.28
N GLY A 34 5.02 -20.59 3.78
CA GLY A 34 4.78 -21.87 3.08
C GLY A 34 3.30 -22.21 2.97
N GLU A 35 2.49 -21.76 3.92
CA GLU A 35 1.04 -21.83 3.92
C GLU A 35 0.46 -20.47 4.27
N ILE A 36 -0.75 -20.18 3.77
CA ILE A 36 -1.40 -18.89 4.03
C ILE A 36 -1.80 -18.86 5.51
N PRO A 37 -1.37 -17.87 6.30
CA PRO A 37 -1.80 -17.75 7.69
C PRO A 37 -3.21 -17.15 7.85
N ASP A 38 -4.05 -17.22 6.81
CA ASP A 38 -5.41 -16.68 6.81
C ASP A 38 -6.45 -17.75 7.12
N ASN A 39 -7.25 -17.44 8.14
CA ASN A 39 -8.53 -18.04 8.37
C ASN A 39 -9.52 -17.31 7.45
N PHE A 40 -9.83 -17.87 6.27
CA PHE A 40 -10.77 -17.30 5.29
C PHE A 40 -12.16 -16.99 5.87
N THR A 41 -12.44 -17.47 7.08
CA THR A 41 -13.72 -17.31 7.80
C THR A 41 -13.84 -15.99 8.55
N THR A 42 -12.76 -15.28 8.89
CA THR A 42 -12.81 -14.11 9.80
C THR A 42 -12.36 -12.78 9.19
N ASN A 43 -12.01 -12.72 7.89
CA ASN A 43 -11.50 -11.50 7.22
C ASN A 43 -10.33 -10.82 7.97
N SER A 44 -9.61 -11.54 8.82
CA SER A 44 -8.59 -11.00 9.69
C SER A 44 -7.29 -11.80 9.56
N CYS A 45 -6.23 -11.14 9.10
CA CYS A 45 -4.90 -11.73 9.03
C CYS A 45 -4.07 -11.29 10.26
N LYS A 46 -3.62 -12.23 11.09
CA LYS A 46 -2.72 -11.93 12.23
C LYS A 46 -1.41 -11.27 11.78
N HIS A 47 -0.98 -11.56 10.55
CA HIS A 47 0.26 -11.06 9.98
C HIS A 47 0.05 -9.84 9.08
N PHE A 48 -1.16 -9.25 9.08
CA PHE A 48 -1.43 -8.02 8.34
C PHE A 48 -0.53 -6.90 8.84
N ILE A 49 0.17 -6.25 7.92
CA ILE A 49 0.94 -5.04 8.18
C ILE A 49 0.40 -3.99 7.24
N ASN A 50 -0.22 -2.94 7.79
CA ASN A 50 -0.78 -1.87 6.99
C ASN A 50 0.33 -1.17 6.17
N ASN A 51 0.18 -1.17 4.85
CA ASN A 51 1.06 -0.45 3.93
C ASN A 51 0.45 0.86 3.39
N HIS A 52 -0.81 1.10 3.70
CA HIS A 52 -1.57 2.26 3.25
C HIS A 52 -0.93 3.57 3.74
N PRO A 53 -0.88 4.64 2.93
CA PRO A 53 -0.34 5.92 3.35
C PRO A 53 -1.19 6.55 4.46
N PRO A 54 -0.60 7.24 5.46
CA PRO A 54 -1.39 7.92 6.47
C PRO A 54 -2.26 9.01 5.82
N GLU A 55 -3.48 9.16 6.33
CA GLU A 55 -4.51 10.08 5.82
C GLU A 55 -3.99 11.51 5.63
N ASP A 56 -3.22 12.02 6.60
CA ASP A 56 -2.63 13.36 6.52
C ASP A 56 -1.72 13.55 5.29
N ARG A 57 -0.99 12.51 4.88
CA ARG A 57 -0.16 12.59 3.67
C ARG A 57 -1.01 12.55 2.40
N ILE A 58 -2.08 11.76 2.39
CA ILE A 58 -3.00 11.71 1.25
C ILE A 58 -3.68 13.06 1.08
N ARG A 59 -4.15 13.67 2.17
CA ARG A 59 -4.73 15.01 2.17
C ARG A 59 -3.76 16.06 1.63
N LEU A 60 -2.55 16.13 2.16
CA LEU A 60 -1.54 17.08 1.68
C LEU A 60 -1.27 16.90 0.19
N LYS A 61 -1.18 15.65 -0.27
CA LYS A 61 -0.93 15.35 -1.69
C LYS A 61 -2.14 15.67 -2.58
N ALA A 62 -3.35 15.46 -2.09
CA ALA A 62 -4.57 15.83 -2.80
C ALA A 62 -4.69 17.35 -2.93
N ASP A 63 -4.33 18.11 -1.89
CA ASP A 63 -4.28 19.58 -1.92
C ASP A 63 -3.26 20.08 -2.94
N GLU A 64 -2.08 19.45 -3.02
CA GLU A 64 -1.08 19.75 -4.06
C GLU A 64 -1.63 19.53 -5.47
N ILE A 65 -2.29 18.39 -5.72
CA ILE A 65 -2.88 18.07 -7.02
C ILE A 65 -3.96 19.11 -7.37
N TRP A 66 -4.81 19.46 -6.42
CA TRP A 66 -5.85 20.47 -6.61
C TRP A 66 -5.28 21.85 -6.95
N GLN A 67 -4.20 22.27 -6.28
CA GLN A 67 -3.47 23.51 -6.59
C GLN A 67 -2.88 23.49 -8.01
N GLN A 68 -2.27 22.37 -8.42
CA GLN A 68 -1.69 22.22 -9.76
C GLN A 68 -2.73 22.27 -10.87
N MET A 69 -3.98 21.87 -10.58
CA MET A 69 -5.08 21.90 -11.53
C MET A 69 -5.79 23.26 -11.62
N ASN A 70 -5.24 24.31 -11.00
CA ASN A 70 -5.82 25.65 -10.91
C ASN A 70 -7.17 25.70 -10.18
N TYR A 71 -7.27 24.98 -9.06
CA TYR A 71 -8.40 25.07 -8.13
C TYR A 71 -9.77 24.75 -8.78
N PRO A 72 -9.92 23.60 -9.46
CA PRO A 72 -11.21 23.21 -10.01
C PRO A 72 -12.23 23.05 -8.89
N ASN A 73 -13.48 23.44 -9.16
CA ASN A 73 -14.59 23.17 -8.24
C ASN A 73 -15.01 21.70 -8.34
N GLY A 74 -15.17 21.04 -7.19
CA GLY A 74 -15.55 19.62 -7.12
C GLY A 74 -14.34 18.67 -7.20
N ASN A 75 -14.62 17.41 -7.48
CA ASN A 75 -13.63 16.35 -7.70
C ASN A 75 -12.71 16.00 -6.51
N SER A 76 -13.13 16.31 -5.28
CA SER A 76 -12.32 16.05 -4.08
C SER A 76 -11.97 14.57 -3.92
N VAL A 77 -12.90 13.67 -4.29
CA VAL A 77 -12.69 12.22 -4.23
C VAL A 77 -11.66 11.77 -5.27
N GLU A 78 -11.73 12.30 -6.49
CA GLU A 78 -10.78 11.98 -7.55
C GLU A 78 -9.37 12.44 -7.19
N HIS A 79 -9.22 13.64 -6.63
CA HIS A 79 -7.93 14.15 -6.16
C HIS A 79 -7.36 13.30 -5.01
N TRP A 80 -8.23 12.84 -4.10
CA TRP A 80 -7.85 11.92 -3.03
C TRP A 80 -7.34 10.58 -3.55
N LEU A 81 -8.08 9.94 -4.45
CA LEU A 81 -7.71 8.66 -5.03
C LEU A 81 -6.43 8.76 -5.85
N GLN A 82 -6.23 9.87 -6.56
CA GLN A 82 -4.99 10.13 -7.30
C GLN A 82 -3.80 10.29 -6.34
N ALA A 83 -3.96 11.06 -5.26
CA ALA A 83 -2.94 11.26 -4.24
C ALA A 83 -2.50 9.94 -3.58
N GLU A 84 -3.47 9.11 -3.19
CA GLU A 84 -3.23 7.79 -2.61
C GLU A 84 -2.41 6.90 -3.56
N LYS A 85 -2.82 6.85 -4.83
CA LYS A 85 -2.13 6.08 -5.87
C LYS A 85 -0.68 6.56 -6.06
N GLU A 86 -0.46 7.86 -6.19
CA GLU A 86 0.89 8.42 -6.36
C GLU A 86 1.80 8.14 -5.16
N LEU A 87 1.28 8.25 -3.93
CA LEU A 87 2.04 7.93 -2.72
C LEU A 87 2.43 6.46 -2.64
N MET A 88 1.51 5.56 -3.01
CA MET A 88 1.77 4.12 -3.07
C MET A 88 2.80 3.77 -4.15
N GLU A 89 2.74 4.39 -5.33
CA GLU A 89 3.73 4.20 -6.41
C GLU A 89 5.11 4.77 -6.05
N HIS A 90 5.17 5.96 -5.45
CA HIS A 90 6.43 6.57 -5.02
C HIS A 90 7.13 5.71 -3.96
N LYS A 91 6.36 5.16 -3.01
CA LYS A 91 6.88 4.23 -1.99
C LYS A 91 7.47 2.98 -2.62
N ARG A 92 6.91 2.47 -3.71
CA ARG A 92 7.47 1.34 -4.48
C ARG A 92 8.79 1.72 -5.16
N LYS A 93 8.86 2.88 -5.81
CA LYS A 93 10.06 3.34 -6.53
C LYS A 93 11.26 3.63 -5.60
N ASN A 94 11.02 4.18 -4.42
CA ASN A 94 12.09 4.49 -3.45
C ASN A 94 12.68 3.26 -2.76
N ILE A 95 12.13 2.06 -2.99
CA ILE A 95 12.73 0.80 -2.52
C ILE A 95 13.82 0.31 -3.50
N CYS A 96 13.79 0.77 -4.77
CA CYS A 96 14.68 0.31 -5.85
C CYS A 96 15.99 1.15 -6.01
N THR A 97 16.25 2.14 -5.17
CA THR A 97 17.46 2.99 -5.19
C THR A 97 18.26 2.83 -3.92
#